data_AF-A0A4R1UDQ9-F1
#
_entry.id   AF-A0A4R1UDQ9-F1
#
_cell.length_a   1.000
_cell.length_b   1.000
_cell.length_c   1.000
_cell.angle_alpha   90.00
_cell.angle_beta   90.00
_cell.angle_gamma   90.00
#
_symmetry.space_group_name_H-M   'P 1'
#
loop_
_entity.id
_entity.type
_entity.pdbx_description
1 polymer ?
#
loop_
_entity_poly.entity_id
_entity_poly.type
_entity_poly.pdbx_seq_one_letter_code
_entity_poly.pdbx_strand_id
1 'polypeptide(L)'
;MRVAADGLICGVSAVTLRGLLRREQFSTVDAMKAFLLAEPRVTDLMATFENDGWIAYTGRSNGEDWWIATEQGHRLTATKIVKRIPEELGWQLVTRVIDQARIVNAESSRSQRISAIYLFGSLLTGSEDGTVGDVDLVVNTARRAVPKEQFEKLRLAEIGERRLGCGQWSFGPNAVKKVLLKVSRSISIHDEADLRLPDVRFRQIYAFDAKQEREVPFDPAEKVHSEPFTEEDLTTSVHRDRFPGRKFRPWPNAPSRTAKCQMDQAEGWLAQHLWQNGATANEVADRTRCSKTSVLAYLSSRPTYSEAPPTVDASLGITVADLLPADRSIVVTVSVDMGRAIYARVVIVGLEPDTYRRVGRMHYRSARDALFQDIRHDAVTALEAAGRAASAWRDKMKTRIGGLDLEAESYLPVGMGVEFTGLPMFDFRPLEAPMRAALEALWTHPRSDDRSVRLKVVIDNPHRSPITFCEQGSLGEAESRVPKNLAAPINDVLRPLRERWAAALSGRTGYTVSLTGRQLPSEEGRQDEGENDD
;
A
#
# COMPACT_ATOMS: atom_id res chain seq x y z
N MET A 1 -14.58 14.03 -11.21
CA MET A 1 -14.93 12.88 -10.33
C MET A 1 -14.16 13.03 -9.03
N ARG A 2 -14.80 12.87 -7.86
CA ARG A 2 -14.12 12.98 -6.56
C ARG A 2 -14.27 11.65 -5.83
N VAL A 3 -13.16 11.06 -5.38
CA VAL A 3 -13.17 9.82 -4.60
C VAL A 3 -12.24 10.00 -3.42
N ALA A 4 -12.77 9.77 -2.23
CA ALA A 4 -11.98 9.78 -1.01
C ALA A 4 -10.89 8.68 -1.06
N ALA A 5 -9.78 8.88 -0.35
CA ALA A 5 -8.67 7.91 -0.36
C ALA A 5 -9.08 6.51 0.16
N ASP A 6 -10.06 6.48 1.05
CA ASP A 6 -10.75 5.33 1.62
C ASP A 6 -12.04 4.95 0.87
N GLY A 7 -12.39 5.70 -0.17
CA GLY A 7 -13.56 5.43 -1.00
C GLY A 7 -13.47 4.05 -1.66
N LEU A 8 -14.54 3.28 -1.55
CA LEU A 8 -14.69 2.00 -2.21
C LEU A 8 -15.42 2.18 -3.55
N ILE A 9 -14.91 1.54 -4.60
CA ILE A 9 -15.57 1.42 -5.91
C ILE A 9 -15.77 -0.08 -6.14
N CYS A 10 -17.03 -0.51 -6.28
CA CYS A 10 -17.40 -1.92 -6.39
C CYS A 10 -16.77 -2.80 -5.27
N GLY A 11 -16.64 -2.25 -4.06
CA GLY A 11 -16.08 -2.95 -2.90
C GLY A 11 -14.54 -3.00 -2.81
N VAL A 12 -13.80 -2.37 -3.73
CA VAL A 12 -12.33 -2.25 -3.62
C VAL A 12 -11.89 -0.81 -3.41
N SER A 13 -10.72 -0.61 -2.79
CA SER A 13 -10.14 0.72 -2.63
C SER A 13 -9.92 1.40 -3.99
N ALA A 14 -10.39 2.64 -4.10
CA ALA A 14 -10.17 3.48 -5.27
C ALA A 14 -8.69 3.69 -5.59
N VAL A 15 -7.81 3.68 -4.58
CA VAL A 15 -6.35 3.76 -4.78
C VAL A 15 -5.84 2.55 -5.56
N THR A 16 -6.27 1.35 -5.18
CA THR A 16 -5.87 0.10 -5.83
C THR A 16 -6.41 0.03 -7.25
N LEU A 17 -7.70 0.34 -7.45
CA LEU A 17 -8.30 0.39 -8.79
C LEU A 17 -7.58 1.41 -9.68
N ARG A 18 -7.33 2.63 -9.17
CA ARG A 18 -6.57 3.65 -9.89
C ARG A 18 -5.18 3.18 -10.29
N GLY A 19 -4.49 2.42 -9.43
CA GLY A 19 -3.20 1.82 -9.74
C GLY A 19 -3.24 0.88 -10.94
N LEU A 20 -4.31 0.09 -11.06
CA LEU A 20 -4.52 -0.83 -12.19
C LEU A 20 -4.89 -0.05 -13.47
N LEU A 21 -5.82 0.91 -13.38
CA LEU A 21 -6.33 1.69 -14.53
C LEU A 21 -5.30 2.65 -15.15
N ARG A 22 -4.17 2.91 -14.48
CA ARG A 22 -3.07 3.71 -15.06
C ARG A 22 -2.35 3.01 -16.20
N ARG A 23 -2.55 1.70 -16.36
CA ARG A 23 -2.00 0.94 -17.48
C ARG A 23 -2.85 1.19 -18.71
N GLU A 24 -2.20 1.29 -19.88
CA GLU A 24 -2.91 1.42 -21.16
C GLU A 24 -3.84 0.22 -21.40
N GLN A 25 -3.36 -0.99 -21.07
CA GLN A 25 -4.10 -2.24 -21.10
C GLN A 25 -3.63 -3.16 -19.95
N PHE A 26 -4.49 -4.04 -19.47
CA PHE A 26 -4.15 -5.01 -18.43
C PHE A 26 -4.99 -6.29 -18.55
N SER A 27 -4.49 -7.42 -18.04
CA SER A 27 -5.24 -8.69 -18.05
C SER A 27 -6.01 -8.94 -16.75
N THR A 28 -6.94 -9.89 -16.74
CA THR A 28 -7.58 -10.33 -15.49
C THR A 28 -6.55 -10.86 -14.48
N VAL A 29 -5.44 -11.46 -14.93
CA VAL A 29 -4.34 -11.91 -14.04
C VAL A 29 -3.66 -10.71 -13.38
N ASP A 30 -3.53 -9.57 -14.06
CA ASP A 30 -3.09 -8.33 -13.44
C ASP A 30 -4.06 -7.81 -12.37
N ALA A 31 -5.36 -7.96 -12.60
CA ALA A 31 -6.38 -7.63 -11.61
C ALA A 31 -6.30 -8.56 -10.38
N MET A 32 -6.06 -9.87 -10.58
CA MET A 32 -5.84 -10.82 -9.49
C MET A 32 -4.67 -10.37 -8.60
N LYS A 33 -3.56 -9.95 -9.22
CA LYS A 33 -2.38 -9.40 -8.54
C LYS A 33 -2.69 -8.12 -7.77
N ALA A 34 -3.42 -7.21 -8.40
CA ALA A 34 -3.73 -5.90 -7.83
C ALA A 34 -4.68 -5.99 -6.63
N PHE A 35 -5.73 -6.82 -6.75
CA PHE A 35 -6.79 -6.94 -5.75
C PHE A 35 -6.59 -8.10 -4.77
N LEU A 36 -5.60 -8.97 -5.02
CA LEU A 36 -5.39 -10.21 -4.27
C LEU A 36 -6.65 -11.10 -4.25
N LEU A 37 -7.34 -11.18 -5.39
CA LEU A 37 -8.55 -11.96 -5.57
C LEU A 37 -8.30 -13.14 -6.52
N ALA A 38 -8.77 -14.31 -6.10
CA ALA A 38 -8.78 -15.54 -6.89
C ALA A 38 -10.02 -15.63 -7.80
N GLU A 39 -10.02 -16.61 -8.71
CA GLU A 39 -11.21 -16.97 -9.48
C GLU A 39 -12.22 -17.73 -8.59
N PRO A 40 -13.55 -17.61 -8.84
CA PRO A 40 -14.22 -16.77 -9.85
C PRO A 40 -14.39 -15.29 -9.48
N ARG A 41 -14.13 -14.88 -8.22
CA ARG A 41 -14.46 -13.51 -7.75
C ARG A 41 -13.79 -12.40 -8.54
N VAL A 42 -12.55 -12.59 -8.97
CA VAL A 42 -11.90 -11.58 -9.81
C VAL A 42 -12.69 -11.37 -11.10
N THR A 43 -13.18 -12.44 -11.74
CA THR A 43 -13.99 -12.35 -12.97
C THR A 43 -15.30 -11.63 -12.69
N ASP A 44 -15.97 -11.94 -11.58
CA ASP A 44 -17.21 -11.27 -11.18
C ASP A 44 -16.98 -9.77 -10.90
N LEU A 45 -15.87 -9.43 -10.24
CA LEU A 45 -15.48 -8.04 -9.99
C LEU A 45 -15.18 -7.30 -11.31
N MET A 46 -14.46 -7.93 -12.24
CA MET A 46 -14.17 -7.37 -13.56
C MET A 46 -15.44 -7.12 -14.37
N ALA A 47 -16.38 -8.07 -14.35
CA ALA A 47 -17.69 -7.89 -14.97
C ALA A 47 -18.49 -6.74 -14.32
N THR A 48 -18.38 -6.57 -13.00
CA THR A 48 -18.98 -5.44 -12.28
C THR A 48 -18.36 -4.11 -12.72
N PHE A 49 -17.02 -4.03 -12.81
CA PHE A 49 -16.36 -2.82 -13.29
C PHE A 49 -16.72 -2.47 -14.73
N GLU A 50 -16.89 -3.47 -15.61
CA GLU A 50 -17.33 -3.23 -16.98
C GLU A 50 -18.78 -2.72 -17.01
N ASN A 51 -19.69 -3.36 -16.27
CA ASN A 51 -21.08 -2.94 -16.18
C ASN A 51 -21.25 -1.52 -15.61
N ASP A 52 -20.41 -1.15 -14.63
CA ASP A 52 -20.38 0.19 -14.02
C ASP A 52 -19.59 1.20 -14.85
N GLY A 53 -19.11 0.79 -16.04
CA GLY A 53 -18.48 1.67 -17.01
C GLY A 53 -17.06 2.11 -16.65
N TRP A 54 -16.35 1.44 -15.75
CA TRP A 54 -14.96 1.78 -15.38
C TRP A 54 -13.92 1.26 -16.37
N ILE A 55 -14.20 0.10 -16.95
CA ILE A 55 -13.31 -0.64 -17.85
C ILE A 55 -14.11 -1.18 -19.03
N ALA A 56 -13.41 -1.59 -20.07
CA ALA A 56 -14.01 -2.31 -21.18
C ALA A 56 -13.18 -3.52 -21.55
N TYR A 57 -13.86 -4.61 -21.88
CA TYR A 57 -13.23 -5.79 -22.45
C TYR A 57 -12.69 -5.51 -23.85
N THR A 58 -11.53 -6.07 -24.15
CA THR A 58 -10.83 -5.90 -25.44
C THR A 58 -10.55 -7.22 -26.15
N GLY A 59 -11.16 -8.30 -25.66
CA GLY A 59 -10.97 -9.63 -26.20
C GLY A 59 -10.04 -10.50 -25.36
N ARG A 60 -9.80 -11.70 -25.89
CA ARG A 60 -8.96 -12.73 -25.28
C ARG A 60 -7.70 -12.92 -26.09
N SER A 61 -6.55 -12.91 -25.40
CA SER A 61 -5.25 -13.19 -26.03
C SER A 61 -4.46 -14.15 -25.14
N ASN A 62 -3.93 -15.22 -25.73
CA ASN A 62 -3.22 -16.29 -25.02
C ASN A 62 -4.00 -16.92 -23.85
N GLY A 63 -5.33 -16.98 -23.98
CA GLY A 63 -6.22 -17.51 -22.95
C GLY A 63 -6.51 -16.54 -21.80
N GLU A 64 -5.93 -15.33 -21.81
CA GLU A 64 -6.19 -14.28 -20.83
C GLU A 64 -7.20 -13.26 -21.36
N ASP A 65 -8.10 -12.82 -20.48
CA ASP A 65 -9.06 -11.76 -20.75
C ASP A 65 -8.42 -10.38 -20.54
N TRP A 66 -8.49 -9.51 -21.55
CA TRP A 66 -7.82 -8.20 -21.57
C TRP A 66 -8.79 -7.03 -21.48
N TRP A 67 -8.35 -5.98 -20.80
CA TRP A 67 -9.17 -4.84 -20.43
C TRP A 67 -8.43 -3.52 -20.64
N ILE A 68 -9.20 -2.47 -20.91
CA ILE A 68 -8.72 -1.08 -20.95
C ILE A 68 -9.59 -0.21 -20.04
N ALA A 69 -9.06 0.91 -19.58
CA ALA A 69 -9.86 1.92 -18.92
C ALA A 69 -10.86 2.55 -19.92
N THR A 70 -12.06 2.87 -19.45
CA THR A 70 -13.00 3.74 -20.16
C THR A 70 -12.65 5.21 -19.88
N GLU A 71 -13.40 6.14 -20.46
CA GLU A 71 -13.29 7.54 -20.10
C GLU A 71 -13.51 7.79 -18.60
N GLN A 72 -14.51 7.14 -17.99
CA GLN A 72 -14.75 7.20 -16.55
C GLN A 72 -13.57 6.63 -15.75
N GLY A 73 -12.99 5.51 -16.20
CA GLY A 73 -11.75 4.97 -15.64
C GLY A 73 -10.58 5.97 -15.73
N HIS A 74 -10.39 6.60 -16.90
CA HIS A 74 -9.37 7.63 -17.08
C HIS A 74 -9.60 8.86 -16.19
N ARG A 75 -10.84 9.29 -16.00
CA ARG A 75 -11.19 10.36 -15.03
C ARG A 75 -10.75 10.00 -13.60
N LEU A 76 -10.92 8.74 -13.17
CA LEU A 76 -10.38 8.28 -11.88
C LEU A 76 -8.84 8.34 -11.84
N THR A 77 -8.16 8.00 -12.94
CA THR A 77 -6.69 8.11 -12.99
C THR A 77 -6.19 9.55 -12.88
N ALA A 78 -6.92 10.52 -13.45
CA ALA A 78 -6.63 11.93 -13.36
C ALA A 78 -7.00 12.55 -11.99
N THR A 79 -7.94 11.93 -11.27
CA THR A 79 -8.43 12.44 -9.97
C THR A 79 -7.31 12.48 -8.94
N LYS A 80 -7.06 13.65 -8.35
CA LYS A 80 -6.11 13.82 -7.25
C LYS A 80 -6.73 13.22 -5.99
N ILE A 81 -6.13 12.15 -5.45
CA ILE A 81 -6.55 11.56 -4.17
C ILE A 81 -5.97 12.46 -3.07
N VAL A 82 -6.78 13.40 -2.60
CA VAL A 82 -6.42 14.31 -1.50
C VAL A 82 -7.12 13.82 -0.24
N LYS A 83 -6.43 13.89 0.91
CA LYS A 83 -7.04 13.63 2.20
C LYS A 83 -8.11 14.69 2.46
N ARG A 84 -9.35 14.27 2.70
CA ARG A 84 -10.45 15.18 3.04
C ARG A 84 -10.08 16.00 4.27
N ILE A 85 -10.50 17.26 4.29
CA ILE A 85 -10.30 18.21 5.38
C ILE A 85 -11.65 18.54 6.03
N PRO A 86 -11.70 18.86 7.34
CA PRO A 86 -12.93 19.38 7.95
C PRO A 86 -13.44 20.61 7.20
N GLU A 87 -14.75 20.74 7.05
CA GLU A 87 -15.36 21.89 6.36
C GLU A 87 -14.94 23.24 6.97
N GLU A 88 -14.86 23.31 8.30
CA GLU A 88 -14.39 24.49 9.04
C GLU A 88 -12.96 24.89 8.61
N LEU A 89 -12.07 23.91 8.45
CA LEU A 89 -10.72 24.16 7.97
C LEU A 89 -10.76 24.67 6.52
N GLY A 90 -11.67 24.17 5.69
CA GLY A 90 -11.90 24.68 4.34
C GLY A 90 -12.23 26.18 4.31
N TRP A 91 -13.17 26.63 5.14
CA TRP A 91 -13.52 28.05 5.26
C TRP A 91 -12.37 28.90 5.83
N GLN A 92 -11.61 28.38 6.80
CA GLN A 92 -10.40 29.06 7.28
C GLN A 92 -9.36 29.24 6.17
N LEU A 93 -9.20 28.26 5.29
CA LEU A 93 -8.32 28.36 4.13
C LEU A 93 -8.81 29.41 3.12
N VAL A 94 -10.12 29.52 2.89
CA VAL A 94 -10.71 30.57 2.05
C VAL A 94 -10.35 31.96 2.57
N THR A 95 -10.50 32.21 3.87
CA THR A 95 -10.11 33.50 4.49
C THR A 95 -8.62 33.79 4.26
N ARG A 96 -7.75 32.81 4.48
CA ARG A 96 -6.30 32.97 4.25
C ARG A 96 -5.96 33.25 2.78
N VAL A 97 -6.69 32.66 1.84
CA VAL A 97 -6.53 32.95 0.40
C VAL A 97 -6.93 34.39 0.10
N ILE A 98 -8.03 34.88 0.67
CA ILE A 98 -8.46 36.28 0.50
C ILE A 98 -7.42 37.24 1.07
N ASP A 99 -6.90 36.96 2.26
CA ASP A 99 -5.85 37.79 2.87
C ASP A 99 -4.57 37.78 2.03
N GLN A 100 -4.18 36.62 1.50
CA GLN A 100 -3.05 36.52 0.59
C GLN A 100 -3.30 37.28 -0.72
N ALA A 101 -4.54 37.29 -1.23
CA ALA A 101 -4.92 38.05 -2.42
C ALA A 101 -4.80 39.56 -2.18
N ARG A 102 -5.19 40.05 -0.99
CA ARG A 102 -5.01 41.44 -0.57
C ARG A 102 -3.55 41.83 -0.50
N ILE A 103 -2.69 40.98 0.07
CA ILE A 103 -1.24 41.20 0.10
C ILE A 103 -0.69 41.32 -1.33
N VAL A 104 -1.04 40.38 -2.22
CA VAL A 104 -0.60 40.40 -3.62
C VAL A 104 -1.05 41.68 -4.34
N ASN A 105 -2.28 42.13 -4.11
CA ASN A 105 -2.80 43.34 -4.74
C ASN A 105 -2.20 44.63 -4.18
N ALA A 106 -1.78 44.64 -2.90
CA ALA A 106 -1.07 45.75 -2.28
C ALA A 106 0.40 45.86 -2.75
N GLU A 107 0.99 44.79 -3.28
CA GLU A 107 2.38 44.80 -3.76
C GLU A 107 2.55 45.72 -4.98
N SER A 108 3.32 46.79 -4.80
CA SER A 108 3.62 47.78 -5.85
C SER A 108 4.58 47.26 -6.92
N SER A 109 5.30 46.17 -6.65
CA SER A 109 6.25 45.52 -7.56
C SER A 109 5.58 44.56 -8.56
N ARG A 110 4.28 44.30 -8.43
CA ARG A 110 3.55 43.35 -9.28
C ARG A 110 2.98 43.99 -10.54
N SER A 111 3.08 43.28 -11.67
CA SER A 111 2.51 43.71 -12.95
C SER A 111 1.01 43.37 -13.08
N GLN A 112 0.56 42.32 -12.40
CA GLN A 112 -0.82 41.83 -12.40
C GLN A 112 -1.52 42.09 -11.06
N ARG A 113 -2.85 42.12 -11.09
CA ARG A 113 -3.74 42.12 -9.93
C ARG A 113 -4.68 40.93 -10.01
N ILE A 114 -5.04 40.36 -8.87
CA ILE A 114 -6.16 39.41 -8.78
C ILE A 114 -7.42 40.24 -8.88
N SER A 115 -8.19 40.09 -9.96
CA SER A 115 -9.42 40.86 -10.19
C SER A 115 -10.64 40.20 -9.57
N ALA A 116 -10.69 38.86 -9.54
CA ALA A 116 -11.76 38.13 -8.89
C ALA A 116 -11.30 36.74 -8.44
N ILE A 117 -11.94 36.23 -7.38
CA ILE A 117 -11.83 34.83 -6.98
C ILE A 117 -13.25 34.26 -6.84
N TYR A 118 -13.48 33.11 -7.45
CA TYR A 118 -14.72 32.36 -7.34
C TYR A 118 -14.43 31.04 -6.61
N LEU A 119 -15.27 30.74 -5.63
CA LEU A 119 -15.32 29.46 -4.93
C LEU A 119 -16.37 28.57 -5.60
N PHE A 120 -16.04 27.31 -5.82
CA PHE A 120 -17.00 26.31 -6.25
C PHE A 120 -16.67 24.96 -5.59
N GLY A 121 -17.41 23.91 -5.96
CA GLY A 121 -17.12 22.56 -5.49
C GLY A 121 -17.60 22.26 -4.06
N SER A 122 -16.98 21.27 -3.41
CA SER A 122 -17.56 20.63 -2.21
C SER A 122 -17.65 21.53 -0.99
N LEU A 123 -16.78 22.54 -0.88
CA LEU A 123 -16.87 23.51 0.21
C LEU A 123 -18.09 24.43 0.08
N LEU A 124 -18.54 24.69 -1.15
CA LEU A 124 -19.73 25.51 -1.39
C LEU A 124 -21.02 24.70 -1.27
N THR A 125 -21.04 23.47 -1.80
CA THR A 125 -22.25 22.62 -1.81
C THR A 125 -22.48 21.86 -0.51
N GLY A 126 -21.50 21.85 0.39
CA GLY A 126 -21.52 21.04 1.61
C GLY A 126 -21.28 19.55 1.34
N SER A 127 -21.05 18.81 2.42
CA SER A 127 -20.91 17.35 2.44
C SER A 127 -21.66 16.77 3.63
N GLU A 128 -22.32 15.62 3.46
CA GLU A 128 -23.09 14.98 4.55
C GLU A 128 -22.23 14.61 5.77
N ASP A 129 -20.94 14.34 5.58
CA ASP A 129 -19.99 13.94 6.62
C ASP A 129 -19.23 15.12 7.25
N GLY A 130 -19.55 16.37 6.89
CA GLY A 130 -18.86 17.58 7.38
C GLY A 130 -17.39 17.69 6.97
N THR A 131 -16.96 16.97 5.92
CA THR A 131 -15.59 17.04 5.38
C THR A 131 -15.58 17.37 3.90
N VAL A 132 -14.65 18.21 3.46
CA VAL A 132 -14.50 18.62 2.05
C VAL A 132 -13.22 18.01 1.46
N GLY A 133 -13.20 17.72 0.16
CA GLY A 133 -12.01 17.15 -0.48
C GLY A 133 -10.85 18.15 -0.50
N ASP A 134 -11.13 19.31 -1.08
CA ASP A 134 -10.24 20.44 -1.25
C ASP A 134 -11.06 21.74 -1.42
N VAL A 135 -10.36 22.87 -1.52
CA VAL A 135 -10.91 24.20 -1.79
C VAL A 135 -10.68 24.51 -3.27
N ASP A 136 -11.74 24.42 -4.06
CA ASP A 136 -11.70 24.65 -5.51
C ASP A 136 -11.97 26.12 -5.84
N LEU A 137 -11.00 26.76 -6.48
CA LEU A 137 -11.03 28.19 -6.79
C LEU A 137 -10.80 28.45 -8.27
N VAL A 138 -11.51 29.41 -8.83
CA VAL A 138 -11.12 30.09 -10.08
C VAL A 138 -10.57 31.46 -9.71
N VAL A 139 -9.39 31.79 -10.24
CA VAL A 139 -8.69 33.05 -9.96
C VAL A 139 -8.50 33.81 -11.25
N ASN A 140 -9.24 34.91 -11.38
CA ASN A 140 -9.12 35.82 -12.52
C ASN A 140 -8.09 36.90 -12.19
N THR A 141 -7.26 37.23 -13.19
CA THR A 141 -6.21 38.26 -13.07
C THR A 141 -6.40 39.32 -14.12
N ALA A 142 -6.10 40.57 -13.76
CA ALA A 142 -6.11 41.71 -14.66
C ALA A 142 -4.76 42.44 -14.65
N ARG A 143 -4.39 43.00 -15.80
CA ARG A 143 -3.25 43.90 -15.92
C ARG A 143 -3.47 45.12 -15.01
N ARG A 144 -2.44 45.48 -14.26
CA ARG A 144 -2.41 46.72 -13.47
C ARG A 144 -2.54 47.95 -14.38
N ALA A 145 -3.35 48.93 -13.97
CA ALA A 145 -3.58 50.16 -14.72
C ALA A 145 -2.43 51.18 -14.56
N VAL A 146 -1.25 50.81 -15.03
CA VAL A 146 -0.08 51.69 -15.15
C VAL A 146 0.28 51.92 -16.61
N PRO A 147 1.00 53.01 -16.95
CA PRO A 147 1.52 53.25 -18.28
C PRO A 147 2.24 52.02 -18.84
N LYS A 148 2.15 51.83 -20.17
CA LYS A 148 2.66 50.61 -20.84
C LYS A 148 4.13 50.33 -20.52
N GLU A 149 4.96 51.35 -20.52
CA GLU A 149 6.40 51.23 -20.22
C GLU A 149 6.64 50.75 -18.78
N GLN A 150 5.90 51.30 -17.81
CA GLN A 150 6.00 50.89 -16.42
C GLN A 150 5.49 49.46 -16.22
N PHE A 151 4.42 49.07 -16.91
CA PHE A 151 3.93 47.69 -16.89
C PHE A 151 4.98 46.70 -17.40
N GLU A 152 5.61 46.97 -18.55
CA GLU A 152 6.65 46.09 -19.10
C GLU A 152 7.87 46.02 -18.17
N LYS A 153 8.26 47.12 -17.53
CA LYS A 153 9.33 47.12 -16.52
C LYS A 153 9.01 46.20 -15.34
N LEU A 154 7.80 46.27 -14.79
CA LEU A 154 7.35 45.40 -13.70
C LEU A 154 7.30 43.94 -14.15
N ARG A 155 6.75 43.67 -15.35
CA ARG A 155 6.67 42.33 -15.92
C ARG A 155 8.05 41.70 -16.13
N LEU A 156 9.02 42.46 -16.64
CA LEU A 156 10.39 41.99 -16.82
C LEU A 156 11.07 41.71 -15.48
N ALA A 157 10.88 42.58 -14.49
CA ALA A 157 11.40 42.37 -13.14
C ALA A 157 10.85 41.10 -12.48
N GLU A 158 9.58 40.74 -12.74
CA GLU A 158 8.98 39.49 -12.25
C GLU A 158 9.57 38.23 -12.91
N ILE A 159 9.98 38.31 -14.18
CA ILE A 159 10.55 37.18 -14.94
C ILE A 159 11.99 36.89 -14.50
N GLY A 160 12.76 37.93 -14.16
CA GLY A 160 14.19 37.82 -13.83
C GLY A 160 15.03 37.34 -15.02
N GLU A 161 16.16 36.65 -14.75
CA GLU A 161 17.09 36.14 -15.78
C GLU A 161 16.68 34.79 -16.42
N ARG A 162 15.44 34.32 -16.21
CA ARG A 162 15.02 32.98 -16.67
C ARG A 162 14.86 32.95 -18.20
N ARG A 163 15.36 31.88 -18.85
CA ARG A 163 15.33 31.68 -20.30
C ARG A 163 13.92 31.86 -20.88
N LEU A 164 13.83 32.76 -21.86
CA LEU A 164 12.63 33.15 -22.57
C LEU A 164 12.18 32.04 -23.53
N GLY A 165 10.98 31.51 -23.33
CA GLY A 165 10.32 30.55 -24.22
C GLY A 165 8.81 30.85 -24.35
N CYS A 166 8.07 30.01 -25.07
CA CYS A 166 6.64 30.22 -25.41
C CYS A 166 5.70 30.48 -24.20
N GLY A 167 6.12 30.18 -22.96
CA GLY A 167 5.37 30.46 -21.72
C GLY A 167 5.43 31.91 -21.20
N GLN A 168 6.06 32.84 -21.93
CA GLN A 168 6.27 34.22 -21.49
C GLN A 168 4.97 35.05 -21.36
N TRP A 169 3.88 34.61 -21.99
CA TRP A 169 2.61 35.34 -22.06
C TRP A 169 1.70 35.08 -20.84
N SER A 170 1.84 33.91 -20.22
CA SER A 170 1.06 33.48 -19.05
C SER A 170 1.84 33.55 -17.72
N PHE A 171 3.08 34.08 -17.73
CA PHE A 171 3.93 34.14 -16.54
C PHE A 171 3.33 34.98 -15.40
N GLY A 172 2.78 36.16 -15.70
CA GLY A 172 2.17 37.04 -14.70
C GLY A 172 0.99 36.37 -13.97
N PRO A 173 -0.05 35.92 -14.71
CA PRO A 173 -1.17 35.17 -14.12
C PRO A 173 -0.72 33.93 -13.33
N ASN A 174 0.23 33.16 -13.87
CA ASN A 174 0.74 31.96 -13.20
C ASN A 174 1.56 32.26 -11.94
N ALA A 175 2.30 33.37 -11.90
CA ALA A 175 3.05 33.78 -10.72
C ALA A 175 2.11 34.12 -9.56
N VAL A 176 1.00 34.80 -9.85
CA VAL A 176 -0.06 35.10 -8.88
C VAL A 176 -0.74 33.82 -8.38
N LYS A 177 -1.17 32.93 -9.30
CA LYS A 177 -1.76 31.63 -8.93
C LYS A 177 -0.83 30.80 -8.03
N LYS A 178 0.49 30.80 -8.30
CA LYS A 178 1.49 30.09 -7.47
C LYS A 178 1.61 30.63 -6.05
N VAL A 179 1.42 31.93 -5.83
CA VAL A 179 1.45 32.51 -4.47
C VAL A 179 0.26 32.00 -3.66
N LEU A 180 -0.93 31.96 -4.26
CA LEU A 180 -2.13 31.44 -3.60
C LEU A 180 -2.02 29.94 -3.27
N LEU A 181 -1.45 29.14 -4.17
CA LEU A 181 -1.21 27.71 -3.91
C LEU A 181 -0.23 27.42 -2.76
N LYS A 182 0.58 28.40 -2.32
CA LYS A 182 1.45 28.25 -1.14
C LYS A 182 0.68 28.29 0.17
N VAL A 183 -0.56 28.77 0.19
CA VAL A 183 -1.39 28.85 1.41
C VAL A 183 -1.66 27.45 1.97
N SER A 184 -1.97 26.47 1.11
CA SER A 184 -2.19 25.08 1.51
C SER A 184 -2.15 24.12 0.32
N ARG A 185 -1.76 22.87 0.57
CA ARG A 185 -1.82 21.78 -0.43
C ARG A 185 -3.26 21.34 -0.75
N SER A 186 -4.23 21.74 0.07
CA SER A 186 -5.65 21.48 -0.09
C SER A 186 -6.38 22.57 -0.90
N ILE A 187 -5.65 23.46 -1.57
CA ILE A 187 -6.22 24.44 -2.50
C ILE A 187 -5.93 23.98 -3.93
N SER A 188 -6.96 24.03 -4.77
CA SER A 188 -6.91 23.71 -6.18
C SER A 188 -7.36 24.94 -6.98
N ILE A 189 -6.54 25.40 -7.93
CA ILE A 189 -6.89 26.51 -8.82
C ILE A 189 -7.21 25.95 -10.20
N HIS A 190 -8.41 26.28 -10.67
CA HIS A 190 -9.02 25.83 -11.90
C HIS A 190 -9.10 26.97 -12.92
N ASP A 191 -9.52 26.65 -14.14
CA ASP A 191 -9.70 27.64 -15.19
C ASP A 191 -11.15 28.13 -15.23
N GLU A 192 -11.37 29.33 -15.77
CA GLU A 192 -12.70 29.95 -15.81
C GLU A 192 -13.74 29.12 -16.59
N ALA A 193 -13.28 28.26 -17.50
CA ALA A 193 -14.13 27.30 -18.21
C ALA A 193 -14.84 26.32 -17.26
N ASP A 194 -14.25 26.00 -16.10
CA ASP A 194 -14.85 25.07 -15.13
C ASP A 194 -16.10 25.66 -14.47
N LEU A 195 -16.24 26.99 -14.41
CA LEU A 195 -17.46 27.66 -13.95
C LEU A 195 -18.60 27.56 -14.97
N ARG A 196 -18.28 27.22 -16.22
CA ARG A 196 -19.25 27.07 -17.31
C ARG A 196 -19.72 25.62 -17.50
N LEU A 197 -19.31 24.71 -16.63
CA LEU A 197 -19.81 23.35 -16.66
C LEU A 197 -21.28 23.33 -16.18
N PRO A 198 -22.15 22.50 -16.79
CA PRO A 198 -23.54 22.39 -16.38
C PRO A 198 -23.69 22.07 -14.89
N ASP A 199 -24.68 22.68 -14.24
CA ASP A 199 -25.02 22.50 -12.82
C ASP A 199 -23.92 22.86 -11.82
N VAL A 200 -22.81 23.46 -12.27
CA VAL A 200 -21.78 23.95 -11.36
C VAL A 200 -22.29 25.17 -10.61
N ARG A 201 -22.39 24.99 -9.29
CA ARG A 201 -22.64 26.06 -8.32
C ARG A 201 -21.33 26.77 -8.01
N PHE A 202 -21.34 28.08 -8.09
CA PHE A 202 -20.18 28.91 -7.73
C PHE A 202 -20.61 30.20 -7.03
N ARG A 203 -19.69 30.78 -6.27
CA ARG A 203 -19.87 32.02 -5.53
C ARG A 203 -18.64 32.90 -5.68
N GLN A 204 -18.81 34.19 -5.95
CA GLN A 204 -17.69 35.13 -5.90
C GLN A 204 -17.33 35.43 -4.44
N ILE A 205 -16.05 35.33 -4.10
CA ILE A 205 -15.55 35.54 -2.73
C ILE A 205 -14.54 36.69 -2.62
N TYR A 206 -14.12 37.25 -3.76
CA TYR A 206 -13.21 38.39 -3.81
C TYR A 206 -13.39 39.15 -5.13
N ALA A 207 -13.29 40.49 -5.07
CA ALA A 207 -13.27 41.35 -6.25
C ALA A 207 -12.36 42.57 -6.05
N PHE A 208 -11.63 42.93 -7.11
CA PHE A 208 -10.74 44.07 -7.12
C PHE A 208 -10.79 44.78 -8.47
N ASP A 209 -11.00 46.10 -8.43
CA ASP A 209 -10.94 46.94 -9.62
C ASP A 209 -9.49 47.33 -9.90
N ALA A 210 -8.88 46.66 -10.87
CA ALA A 210 -7.49 46.93 -11.27
C ALA A 210 -7.30 48.32 -11.92
N LYS A 211 -8.36 49.00 -12.35
CA LYS A 211 -8.30 50.38 -12.87
C LYS A 211 -8.27 51.41 -11.76
N GLN A 212 -9.07 51.19 -10.72
CA GLN A 212 -9.18 52.10 -9.58
C GLN A 212 -8.25 51.71 -8.43
N GLU A 213 -7.54 50.58 -8.53
CA GLU A 213 -6.64 50.02 -7.52
C GLU A 213 -7.27 49.91 -6.13
N ARG A 214 -8.50 49.39 -6.09
CA ARG A 214 -9.23 49.17 -4.84
C ARG A 214 -10.09 47.92 -4.87
N GLU A 215 -10.28 47.33 -3.69
CA GLU A 215 -11.29 46.29 -3.45
C GLU A 215 -12.68 46.88 -3.69
N VAL A 216 -13.55 46.14 -4.35
CA VAL A 216 -14.91 46.56 -4.69
C VAL A 216 -15.93 45.58 -4.12
N PRO A 217 -17.17 46.00 -3.84
CA PRO A 217 -18.23 45.08 -3.48
C PRO A 217 -18.40 44.01 -4.55
N PHE A 218 -18.60 42.76 -4.13
CA PHE A 218 -18.92 41.64 -5.00
C PHE A 218 -20.27 41.05 -4.60
N ASP A 219 -20.82 40.24 -5.50
CA ASP A 219 -22.07 39.53 -5.26
C ASP A 219 -21.78 38.18 -4.58
N PRO A 220 -22.13 38.01 -3.29
CA PRO A 220 -21.90 36.77 -2.56
C PRO A 220 -22.98 35.72 -2.85
N ALA A 221 -23.97 35.99 -3.70
CA ALA A 221 -24.99 35.02 -4.04
C ALA A 221 -24.37 33.83 -4.79
N GLU A 222 -24.87 32.64 -4.48
CA GLU A 222 -24.57 31.42 -5.24
C GLU A 222 -25.25 31.48 -6.61
N LYS A 223 -24.50 31.13 -7.65
CA LYS A 223 -24.95 31.11 -9.05
C LYS A 223 -24.80 29.69 -9.59
N VAL A 224 -25.67 29.32 -10.54
CA VAL A 224 -25.62 28.05 -11.28
C VAL A 224 -25.48 28.37 -12.76
N HIS A 225 -24.55 27.72 -13.45
CA HIS A 225 -24.45 27.87 -14.90
C HIS A 225 -25.53 27.06 -15.61
N SER A 226 -26.27 27.69 -16.53
CA SER A 226 -27.51 27.16 -17.09
C SER A 226 -27.47 26.87 -18.60
N GLU A 227 -26.32 26.96 -19.26
CA GLU A 227 -26.23 26.67 -20.70
C GLU A 227 -26.05 25.16 -20.96
N PRO A 228 -26.89 24.54 -21.80
CA PRO A 228 -26.79 23.12 -22.12
C PRO A 228 -25.60 22.84 -23.04
N PHE A 229 -24.84 21.78 -22.73
CA PHE A 229 -23.75 21.29 -23.55
C PHE A 229 -24.30 20.53 -24.78
N THR A 230 -23.75 20.75 -25.97
CA THR A 230 -24.11 20.00 -27.18
C THR A 230 -23.36 18.66 -27.22
N GLU A 231 -24.08 17.56 -27.49
CA GLU A 231 -23.59 16.17 -27.50
C GLU A 231 -22.46 15.86 -28.51
N GLU A 232 -22.08 16.79 -29.38
CA GLU A 232 -21.16 16.55 -30.50
C GLU A 232 -19.68 16.35 -30.08
N ASP A 233 -19.31 16.64 -28.82
CA ASP A 233 -17.93 16.48 -28.33
C ASP A 233 -17.60 15.10 -27.71
N LEU A 234 -18.55 14.14 -27.68
CA LEU A 234 -18.43 12.92 -26.86
C LEU A 234 -18.18 11.59 -27.62
N THR A 235 -17.92 11.57 -28.92
CA THR A 235 -17.89 10.28 -29.67
C THR A 235 -16.54 9.95 -30.31
N THR A 236 -15.70 9.23 -29.55
CA THR A 236 -14.73 8.28 -30.13
C THR A 236 -15.07 6.86 -29.66
N SER A 237 -16.15 6.30 -30.22
CA SER A 237 -16.56 4.92 -29.94
C SER A 237 -15.70 3.94 -30.73
N VAL A 238 -14.63 3.43 -30.12
CA VAL A 238 -14.06 2.14 -30.54
C VAL A 238 -15.12 1.09 -30.20
N HIS A 239 -15.59 0.33 -31.19
CA HIS A 239 -16.47 -0.82 -30.95
C HIS A 239 -15.79 -1.75 -29.93
N ARG A 240 -16.41 -1.89 -28.76
CA ARG A 240 -15.92 -2.73 -27.66
C ARG A 240 -16.88 -3.89 -27.51
N ASP A 241 -16.37 -5.10 -27.70
CA ASP A 241 -17.13 -6.32 -27.40
C ASP A 241 -17.39 -6.37 -25.90
N ARG A 242 -18.65 -6.61 -25.50
CA ARG A 242 -18.99 -6.82 -24.09
C ARG A 242 -18.35 -8.12 -23.60
N PHE A 243 -17.85 -8.16 -22.37
CA PHE A 243 -17.38 -9.41 -21.79
C PHE A 243 -18.51 -10.46 -21.86
N PRO A 244 -18.28 -11.64 -22.48
CA PRO A 244 -19.33 -12.63 -22.69
C PRO A 244 -19.80 -13.32 -21.39
N GLY A 245 -19.23 -12.95 -20.25
CA GLY A 245 -19.36 -13.68 -19.00
C GLY A 245 -18.64 -15.03 -19.06
N ARG A 246 -18.61 -15.73 -17.91
CA ARG A 246 -18.00 -17.05 -17.82
C ARG A 246 -18.85 -17.97 -16.96
N LYS A 247 -19.09 -19.20 -17.42
CA LYS A 247 -19.65 -20.25 -16.57
C LYS A 247 -18.53 -20.84 -15.73
N PHE A 248 -18.75 -20.92 -14.41
CA PHE A 248 -17.79 -21.53 -13.50
C PHE A 248 -17.47 -22.96 -13.93
N ARG A 249 -16.18 -23.26 -14.08
CA ARG A 249 -15.68 -24.60 -14.33
C ARG A 249 -15.23 -25.21 -13.00
N PRO A 250 -15.72 -26.42 -12.63
CA PRO A 250 -15.23 -27.10 -11.45
C PRO A 250 -13.71 -27.27 -11.45
N TRP A 251 -13.10 -27.15 -10.28
CA TRP A 251 -11.67 -27.44 -10.11
C TRP A 251 -11.38 -28.91 -10.40
N PRO A 252 -10.19 -29.25 -10.93
CA PRO A 252 -9.84 -30.63 -11.22
C PRO A 252 -9.59 -31.43 -9.94
N ASN A 253 -9.68 -32.76 -10.04
CA ASN A 253 -9.23 -33.64 -8.98
C ASN A 253 -7.70 -33.68 -8.90
N ALA A 254 -7.18 -33.85 -7.68
CA ALA A 254 -5.76 -34.10 -7.48
C ALA A 254 -5.32 -35.40 -8.18
N PRO A 255 -4.12 -35.42 -8.78
CA PRO A 255 -3.65 -36.61 -9.50
C PRO A 255 -3.29 -37.76 -8.54
N SER A 256 -2.96 -37.45 -7.28
CA SER A 256 -2.79 -38.42 -6.18
C SER A 256 -2.84 -37.70 -4.83
N ARG A 257 -3.01 -38.46 -3.73
CA ARG A 257 -2.97 -37.90 -2.36
C ARG A 257 -1.61 -37.27 -2.00
N THR A 258 -0.53 -37.73 -2.62
CA THR A 258 0.84 -37.26 -2.38
C THR A 258 1.31 -36.25 -3.41
N ALA A 259 0.42 -35.81 -4.31
CA ALA A 259 0.76 -34.82 -5.32
C ALA A 259 1.23 -33.52 -4.67
N LYS A 260 2.36 -33.00 -5.17
CA LYS A 260 2.99 -31.80 -4.67
C LYS A 260 2.84 -30.66 -5.67
N CYS A 261 2.61 -29.47 -5.14
CA CYS A 261 2.63 -28.21 -5.85
C CYS A 261 4.03 -27.59 -5.75
N GLN A 262 4.56 -27.19 -6.91
CA GLN A 262 5.71 -26.32 -7.07
C GLN A 262 5.32 -25.27 -8.09
N MET A 263 4.91 -24.11 -7.60
CA MET A 263 4.48 -22.95 -8.39
C MET A 263 4.78 -21.69 -7.57
N ASP A 264 4.86 -20.53 -8.20
CA ASP A 264 4.69 -19.26 -7.51
C ASP A 264 3.23 -18.77 -7.57
N GLN A 265 2.93 -17.69 -6.87
CA GLN A 265 1.59 -17.12 -6.80
C GLN A 265 1.13 -16.55 -8.15
N ALA A 266 2.04 -16.00 -8.95
CA ALA A 266 1.71 -15.44 -10.26
C ALA A 266 1.35 -16.54 -11.26
N GLU A 267 2.12 -17.63 -11.25
CA GLU A 267 1.82 -18.87 -11.97
C GLU A 267 0.48 -19.47 -11.50
N GLY A 268 0.22 -19.45 -10.19
CA GLY A 268 -1.05 -19.91 -9.62
C GLY A 268 -2.26 -19.10 -10.10
N TRP A 269 -2.16 -17.77 -10.12
CA TRP A 269 -3.21 -16.90 -10.67
C TRP A 269 -3.44 -17.15 -12.16
N LEU A 270 -2.37 -17.25 -12.94
CA LEU A 270 -2.47 -17.60 -14.37
C LEU A 270 -3.13 -18.97 -14.56
N ALA A 271 -2.76 -19.98 -13.78
CA ALA A 271 -3.35 -21.31 -13.86
C ALA A 271 -4.85 -21.32 -13.58
N GLN A 272 -5.29 -20.61 -12.54
CA GLN A 272 -6.72 -20.47 -12.23
C GLN A 272 -7.48 -19.85 -13.40
N HIS A 273 -6.98 -18.72 -13.91
CA HIS A 273 -7.64 -17.98 -14.97
C HIS A 273 -7.74 -18.79 -16.27
N LEU A 274 -6.62 -19.41 -16.70
CA LEU A 274 -6.60 -20.26 -17.89
C LEU A 274 -7.53 -21.48 -17.74
N TRP A 275 -7.53 -22.14 -16.58
CA TRP A 275 -8.41 -23.26 -16.31
C TRP A 275 -9.88 -22.87 -16.44
N GLN A 276 -10.26 -21.75 -15.81
CA GLN A 276 -11.62 -21.22 -15.88
C GLN A 276 -11.99 -20.80 -17.31
N ASN A 277 -11.03 -20.34 -18.12
CA ASN A 277 -11.19 -20.09 -19.55
C ASN A 277 -11.20 -21.34 -20.44
N GLY A 278 -11.20 -22.54 -19.86
CA GLY A 278 -11.38 -23.79 -20.59
C GLY A 278 -10.08 -24.48 -21.01
N ALA A 279 -8.91 -23.92 -20.69
CA ALA A 279 -7.63 -24.54 -21.00
C ALA A 279 -7.50 -25.93 -20.32
N THR A 280 -6.87 -26.86 -21.02
CA THR A 280 -6.51 -28.18 -20.49
C THR A 280 -5.35 -28.07 -19.50
N ALA A 281 -5.17 -29.09 -18.65
CA ALA A 281 -4.05 -29.10 -17.69
C ALA A 281 -2.67 -29.06 -18.37
N ASN A 282 -2.55 -29.56 -19.61
CA ASN A 282 -1.30 -29.49 -20.37
C ASN A 282 -1.04 -28.06 -20.86
N GLU A 283 -2.05 -27.39 -21.44
CA GLU A 283 -1.91 -26.00 -21.89
C GLU A 283 -1.61 -25.06 -20.72
N VAL A 284 -2.23 -25.29 -19.56
CA VAL A 284 -1.92 -24.53 -18.34
C VAL A 284 -0.47 -24.77 -17.92
N ALA A 285 -0.02 -26.03 -17.88
CA ALA A 285 1.35 -26.39 -17.52
C ALA A 285 2.39 -25.75 -18.46
N ASP A 286 2.15 -25.75 -19.77
CA ASP A 286 3.02 -25.13 -20.76
C ASP A 286 3.10 -23.60 -20.56
N ARG A 287 1.96 -22.97 -20.27
CA ARG A 287 1.88 -21.51 -20.05
C ARG A 287 2.53 -21.07 -18.75
N THR A 288 2.37 -21.82 -17.66
CA THR A 288 2.99 -21.52 -16.37
C THR A 288 4.41 -22.05 -16.26
N ARG A 289 4.89 -22.84 -17.23
CA ARG A 289 6.18 -23.55 -17.18
C ARG A 289 6.30 -24.47 -15.96
N CYS A 290 5.18 -25.03 -15.52
CA CYS A 290 5.12 -25.97 -14.41
C CYS A 290 4.83 -27.38 -14.91
N SER A 291 5.03 -28.39 -14.06
CA SER A 291 4.57 -29.74 -14.41
C SER A 291 3.04 -29.82 -14.37
N LYS A 292 2.44 -30.65 -15.24
CA LYS A 292 1.00 -30.97 -15.19
C LYS A 292 0.55 -31.42 -13.78
N THR A 293 1.38 -32.22 -13.11
CA THR A 293 1.11 -32.70 -11.75
C THR A 293 1.04 -31.55 -10.75
N SER A 294 1.98 -30.58 -10.84
CA SER A 294 1.98 -29.38 -10.00
C SER A 294 0.73 -28.53 -10.23
N VAL A 295 0.35 -28.32 -11.49
CA VAL A 295 -0.86 -27.57 -11.87
C VAL A 295 -2.11 -28.23 -11.31
N LEU A 296 -2.28 -29.54 -11.51
CA LEU A 296 -3.45 -30.26 -10.99
C LEU A 296 -3.48 -30.27 -9.46
N ALA A 297 -2.34 -30.45 -8.80
CA ALA A 297 -2.22 -30.35 -7.34
C ALA A 297 -2.66 -28.95 -6.86
N TYR A 298 -2.15 -27.89 -7.48
CA TYR A 298 -2.50 -26.51 -7.13
C TYR A 298 -3.98 -26.21 -7.35
N LEU A 299 -4.51 -26.50 -8.54
CA LEU A 299 -5.90 -26.21 -8.89
C LEU A 299 -6.89 -27.01 -8.04
N SER A 300 -6.58 -28.27 -7.72
CA SER A 300 -7.42 -29.10 -6.85
C SER A 300 -7.51 -28.60 -5.40
N SER A 301 -6.54 -27.77 -4.97
CA SER A 301 -6.51 -27.18 -3.63
C SER A 301 -7.33 -25.89 -3.51
N ARG A 302 -7.89 -25.37 -4.61
CA ARG A 302 -8.62 -24.11 -4.59
C ARG A 302 -9.94 -24.29 -3.81
N PRO A 303 -10.17 -23.51 -2.75
CA PRO A 303 -11.39 -23.64 -1.97
C PRO A 303 -12.62 -23.21 -2.79
N THR A 304 -13.79 -23.70 -2.38
CA THR A 304 -15.10 -23.29 -2.90
C THR A 304 -15.66 -22.01 -2.26
N TYR A 305 -14.87 -21.28 -1.43
CA TYR A 305 -15.11 -20.06 -0.59
C TYR A 305 -15.10 -20.31 0.93
N SER A 306 -14.48 -19.52 1.81
CA SER A 306 -14.49 -18.04 1.97
C SER A 306 -13.11 -17.41 2.33
N GLU A 307 -12.85 -16.20 1.84
CA GLU A 307 -11.65 -15.38 2.10
C GLU A 307 -12.03 -14.08 2.83
N ALA A 308 -12.55 -14.19 4.05
CA ALA A 308 -12.65 -13.00 4.90
C ALA A 308 -11.24 -12.44 5.15
N PRO A 309 -11.04 -11.11 5.11
CA PRO A 309 -9.76 -10.53 5.47
C PRO A 309 -9.37 -10.96 6.89
N PRO A 310 -8.09 -11.25 7.18
CA PRO A 310 -7.66 -11.65 8.51
C PRO A 310 -8.03 -10.58 9.53
N THR A 311 -8.69 -10.99 10.61
CA THR A 311 -8.73 -10.20 11.84
C THR A 311 -7.33 -10.23 12.44
N VAL A 312 -6.60 -9.12 12.34
CA VAL A 312 -5.22 -9.07 12.81
C VAL A 312 -5.16 -8.80 14.31
N ASP A 313 -4.75 -9.80 15.08
CA ASP A 313 -4.51 -9.69 16.52
C ASP A 313 -3.10 -9.16 16.84
N ALA A 314 -2.82 -8.86 18.10
CA ALA A 314 -1.46 -8.60 18.58
C ALA A 314 -0.56 -9.84 18.44
N SER A 315 -1.11 -11.02 18.65
CA SER A 315 -0.43 -12.30 18.50
C SER A 315 -0.46 -12.80 17.06
N LEU A 316 0.73 -13.11 16.54
CA LEU A 316 0.88 -13.80 15.25
C LEU A 316 0.19 -15.17 15.27
N GLY A 317 0.31 -15.92 16.38
CA GLY A 317 -0.28 -17.23 16.53
C GLY A 317 -1.82 -17.20 16.49
N ILE A 318 -2.44 -16.23 17.17
CA ILE A 318 -3.91 -16.04 17.13
C ILE A 318 -4.35 -15.63 15.72
N THR A 319 -3.69 -14.64 15.12
CA THR A 319 -4.00 -14.18 13.76
C THR A 319 -3.94 -15.31 12.74
N VAL A 320 -2.97 -16.21 12.86
CA VAL A 320 -2.83 -17.39 11.98
C VAL A 320 -3.88 -18.45 12.33
N ALA A 321 -4.11 -18.74 13.60
CA ALA A 321 -5.08 -19.74 14.04
C ALA A 321 -6.51 -19.43 13.58
N ASP A 322 -6.90 -18.15 13.58
CA ASP A 322 -8.23 -17.69 13.16
C ASP A 322 -8.53 -17.92 11.67
N LEU A 323 -7.48 -18.00 10.84
CA LEU A 323 -7.62 -18.26 9.40
C LEU A 323 -7.35 -19.72 9.02
N LEU A 324 -6.82 -20.54 9.92
CA LEU A 324 -6.62 -21.97 9.63
C LEU A 324 -7.97 -22.71 9.68
N PRO A 325 -8.22 -23.66 8.77
CA PRO A 325 -9.39 -24.53 8.82
C PRO A 325 -9.52 -25.20 10.20
N ALA A 326 -10.75 -25.44 10.64
CA ALA A 326 -11.01 -26.11 11.92
C ALA A 326 -10.52 -27.58 11.91
N ASP A 327 -10.63 -28.24 10.76
CA ASP A 327 -10.13 -29.59 10.48
C ASP A 327 -8.63 -29.56 10.12
N ARG A 328 -7.80 -29.23 11.11
CA ARG A 328 -6.35 -29.14 10.89
C ARG A 328 -5.73 -30.52 10.71
N SER A 329 -5.45 -30.89 9.47
CA SER A 329 -4.64 -32.07 9.10
C SER A 329 -3.13 -31.81 9.14
N ILE A 330 -2.72 -30.57 9.45
CA ILE A 330 -1.33 -30.13 9.46
C ILE A 330 -1.04 -29.24 10.68
N VAL A 331 0.20 -29.28 11.14
CA VAL A 331 0.81 -28.31 12.04
C VAL A 331 1.53 -27.26 11.21
N VAL A 332 1.46 -25.99 11.60
CA VAL A 332 2.09 -24.89 10.87
C VAL A 332 3.11 -24.19 11.76
N THR A 333 4.31 -24.01 11.22
CA THR A 333 5.32 -23.10 11.76
C THR A 333 5.38 -21.87 10.88
N VAL A 334 5.30 -20.69 11.49
CA VAL A 334 5.40 -19.39 10.80
C VAL A 334 6.60 -18.65 11.34
N SER A 335 7.50 -18.23 10.45
CA SER A 335 8.61 -17.31 10.73
C SER A 335 8.37 -16.01 9.96
N VAL A 336 8.34 -14.87 10.66
CA VAL A 336 8.20 -13.54 10.07
C VAL A 336 9.48 -12.75 10.32
N ASP A 337 10.11 -12.30 9.24
CA ASP A 337 11.29 -11.45 9.22
C ASP A 337 10.87 -10.00 8.94
N MET A 338 11.15 -9.14 9.91
CA MET A 338 10.78 -7.72 9.92
C MET A 338 11.87 -6.80 9.35
N GLY A 339 12.91 -7.34 8.71
CA GLY A 339 14.06 -6.60 8.20
C GLY A 339 13.72 -5.45 7.23
N ARG A 340 14.75 -4.70 6.80
CA ARG A 340 14.59 -3.60 5.82
C ARG A 340 13.80 -4.08 4.60
N ALA A 341 12.99 -3.19 4.01
CA ALA A 341 11.90 -3.52 3.06
C ALA A 341 12.22 -4.47 1.88
N ILE A 342 13.50 -4.69 1.57
CA ILE A 342 13.98 -5.58 0.50
C ILE A 342 14.12 -7.05 0.97
N TYR A 343 14.26 -7.31 2.27
CA TYR A 343 14.52 -8.64 2.85
C TYR A 343 13.39 -9.20 3.71
N ALA A 344 12.34 -8.41 3.98
CA ALA A 344 11.21 -8.86 4.79
C ALA A 344 10.56 -10.10 4.17
N ARG A 345 10.52 -11.21 4.91
CA ARG A 345 10.03 -12.50 4.43
C ARG A 345 9.09 -13.14 5.44
N VAL A 346 8.06 -13.83 4.98
CA VAL A 346 7.29 -14.76 5.80
C VAL A 346 7.58 -16.16 5.29
N VAL A 347 8.05 -17.04 6.15
CA VAL A 347 8.30 -18.44 5.83
C VAL A 347 7.32 -19.29 6.60
N ILE A 348 6.63 -20.18 5.88
CA ILE A 348 5.63 -21.07 6.45
C ILE A 348 6.02 -22.50 6.14
N VAL A 349 6.04 -23.35 7.16
CA VAL A 349 6.32 -24.77 7.03
C VAL A 349 5.12 -25.54 7.55
N GLY A 350 4.56 -26.39 6.70
CA GLY A 350 3.53 -27.35 7.08
C GLY A 350 4.15 -28.67 7.47
N LEU A 351 3.70 -29.25 8.57
CA LEU A 351 4.13 -30.54 9.10
C LEU A 351 2.92 -31.47 9.33
N GLU A 352 3.10 -32.78 9.17
CA GLU A 352 2.14 -33.77 9.64
C GLU A 352 2.08 -33.76 11.19
N PRO A 353 0.89 -33.77 11.82
CA PRO A 353 0.78 -33.66 13.27
C PRO A 353 1.46 -34.80 14.04
N ASP A 354 1.35 -36.03 13.52
CA ASP A 354 1.84 -37.23 14.22
C ASP A 354 3.32 -37.49 13.96
N THR A 355 3.77 -37.27 12.73
CA THR A 355 5.13 -37.64 12.29
C THR A 355 6.09 -36.46 12.24
N TYR A 356 5.57 -35.23 12.30
CA TYR A 356 6.32 -34.00 12.05
C TYR A 356 7.01 -33.95 10.68
N ARG A 357 6.60 -34.83 9.76
CA ARG A 357 7.16 -34.83 8.40
C ARG A 357 6.68 -33.58 7.67
N ARG A 358 7.60 -32.90 6.99
CA ARG A 358 7.27 -31.72 6.18
C ARG A 358 6.32 -32.09 5.04
N VAL A 359 5.13 -31.48 5.04
CA VAL A 359 4.14 -31.59 3.96
C VAL A 359 4.26 -30.46 2.95
N GLY A 360 4.94 -29.36 3.28
CA GLY A 360 5.14 -28.26 2.37
C GLY A 360 5.89 -27.09 2.99
N ARG A 361 6.42 -26.21 2.13
CA ARG A 361 7.00 -24.93 2.53
C ARG A 361 6.51 -23.83 1.61
N MET A 362 6.25 -22.65 2.17
CA MET A 362 5.85 -21.47 1.43
C MET A 362 6.66 -20.26 1.87
N HIS A 363 7.01 -19.40 0.93
CA HIS A 363 7.75 -18.17 1.17
C HIS A 363 6.99 -16.96 0.63
N TYR A 364 6.68 -15.98 1.46
CA TYR A 364 6.27 -14.65 1.02
C TYR A 364 7.48 -13.72 1.06
N ARG A 365 7.80 -13.07 -0.06
CA ARG A 365 8.79 -11.98 -0.11
C ARG A 365 8.12 -10.60 0.00
N SER A 366 6.89 -10.51 -0.46
CA SER A 366 6.03 -9.33 -0.34
C SER A 366 4.61 -9.84 -0.09
N ALA A 367 3.66 -8.98 0.30
CA ALA A 367 2.25 -9.41 0.42
C ALA A 367 1.65 -10.00 -0.87
N ARG A 368 2.34 -9.86 -2.02
CA ARG A 368 1.88 -10.24 -3.35
C ARG A 368 2.65 -11.39 -3.99
N ASP A 369 3.80 -11.78 -3.41
CA ASP A 369 4.71 -12.75 -4.02
C ASP A 369 4.93 -13.93 -3.06
N ALA A 370 4.13 -14.97 -3.23
CA ALA A 370 4.32 -16.26 -2.57
C ALA A 370 5.00 -17.29 -3.50
N LEU A 371 5.90 -18.10 -2.96
CA LEU A 371 6.51 -19.25 -3.64
C LEU A 371 6.12 -20.53 -2.91
N PHE A 372 5.51 -21.48 -3.63
CA PHE A 372 5.13 -22.80 -3.13
C PHE A 372 6.24 -23.81 -3.42
N GLN A 373 6.76 -24.46 -2.39
CA GLN A 373 7.82 -25.46 -2.49
C GLN A 373 7.36 -26.79 -1.89
N ASP A 374 7.21 -27.80 -2.75
CA ASP A 374 6.90 -29.19 -2.37
C ASP A 374 5.64 -29.34 -1.50
N ILE A 375 4.62 -28.51 -1.75
CA ILE A 375 3.43 -28.49 -0.90
C ILE A 375 2.45 -29.57 -1.34
N ARG A 376 2.09 -30.50 -0.44
CA ARG A 376 1.03 -31.48 -0.66
C ARG A 376 -0.29 -30.74 -0.95
N HIS A 377 -1.02 -31.16 -1.98
CA HIS A 377 -2.20 -30.43 -2.47
C HIS A 377 -3.23 -30.05 -1.39
N ASP A 378 -3.49 -30.93 -0.42
CA ASP A 378 -4.40 -30.73 0.71
C ASP A 378 -3.89 -29.70 1.75
N ALA A 379 -2.59 -29.40 1.76
CA ALA A 379 -1.97 -28.43 2.67
C ALA A 379 -1.91 -27.01 2.08
N VAL A 380 -2.10 -26.84 0.76
CA VAL A 380 -1.89 -25.55 0.09
C VAL A 380 -2.80 -24.46 0.66
N THR A 381 -4.10 -24.75 0.82
CA THR A 381 -5.09 -23.77 1.32
C THR A 381 -4.76 -23.28 2.73
N ALA A 382 -4.40 -24.20 3.63
CA ALA A 382 -4.05 -23.89 5.01
C ALA A 382 -2.75 -23.07 5.09
N LEU A 383 -1.73 -23.44 4.30
CA LEU A 383 -0.49 -22.68 4.27
C LEU A 383 -0.71 -21.28 3.69
N GLU A 384 -1.44 -21.12 2.59
CA GLU A 384 -1.80 -19.80 2.04
C GLU A 384 -2.55 -18.93 3.06
N ALA A 385 -3.52 -19.51 3.77
CA ALA A 385 -4.28 -18.81 4.80
C ALA A 385 -3.35 -18.29 5.93
N ALA A 386 -2.44 -19.15 6.41
CA ALA A 386 -1.40 -18.75 7.36
C ALA A 386 -0.48 -17.66 6.79
N GLY A 387 -0.16 -17.72 5.49
CA GLY A 387 0.63 -16.74 4.75
C GLY A 387 0.02 -15.35 4.76
N ARG A 388 -1.26 -15.29 4.40
CA ARG A 388 -2.03 -14.04 4.41
C ARG A 388 -2.16 -13.48 5.81
N ALA A 389 -2.50 -14.32 6.80
CA ALA A 389 -2.57 -13.92 8.21
C ALA A 389 -1.25 -13.30 8.68
N ALA A 390 -0.14 -14.00 8.45
CA ALA A 390 1.18 -13.58 8.88
C ALA A 390 1.66 -12.31 8.16
N SER A 391 1.38 -12.16 6.86
CA SER A 391 1.69 -10.93 6.12
C SER A 391 0.86 -9.75 6.62
N ALA A 392 -0.44 -9.94 6.87
CA ALA A 392 -1.30 -8.88 7.40
C ALA A 392 -0.87 -8.45 8.81
N TRP A 393 -0.50 -9.43 9.65
CA TRP A 393 0.10 -9.18 10.95
C TRP A 393 1.39 -8.36 10.84
N ARG A 394 2.30 -8.79 9.98
CA ARG A 394 3.57 -8.09 9.70
C ARG A 394 3.32 -6.64 9.31
N ASP A 395 2.44 -6.40 8.35
CA ASP A 395 2.19 -5.05 7.82
C ASP A 395 1.58 -4.12 8.89
N LYS A 396 0.72 -4.66 9.78
CA LYS A 396 0.20 -3.92 10.94
C LYS A 396 1.26 -3.62 12.00
N MET A 397 2.19 -4.55 12.24
CA MET A 397 3.24 -4.39 13.25
C MET A 397 4.43 -3.56 12.78
N LYS A 398 4.69 -3.49 11.47
CA LYS A 398 5.83 -2.79 10.86
C LYS A 398 5.99 -1.34 11.33
N THR A 399 4.89 -0.62 11.53
CA THR A 399 4.92 0.78 12.01
C THR A 399 5.26 0.92 13.49
N ARG A 400 5.08 -0.15 14.28
CA ARG A 400 5.29 -0.16 15.73
C ARG A 400 6.72 -0.56 16.12
N ILE A 401 7.41 -1.27 15.24
CA ILE A 401 8.73 -1.87 15.49
C ILE A 401 9.79 -1.37 14.50
N GLY A 402 9.52 -0.26 13.81
CA GLY A 402 10.43 0.31 12.82
C GLY A 402 11.83 0.54 13.40
N GLY A 403 12.85 -0.05 12.76
CA GLY A 403 14.25 0.05 13.18
C GLY A 403 14.82 -1.21 13.85
N LEU A 404 14.00 -2.22 14.15
CA LEU A 404 14.43 -3.51 14.68
C LEU A 404 14.34 -4.61 13.62
N ASP A 405 15.39 -5.44 13.53
CA ASP A 405 15.34 -6.71 12.79
C ASP A 405 14.82 -7.78 13.74
N LEU A 406 13.60 -8.26 13.49
CA LEU A 406 12.87 -9.17 14.37
C LEU A 406 12.47 -10.41 13.59
N GLU A 407 12.82 -11.58 14.13
CA GLU A 407 12.31 -12.88 13.71
C GLU A 407 11.31 -13.35 14.76
N ALA A 408 10.05 -13.53 14.36
CA ALA A 408 9.00 -14.08 15.20
C ALA A 408 8.62 -15.48 14.71
N GLU A 409 8.73 -16.48 15.58
CA GLU A 409 8.30 -17.86 15.33
C GLU A 409 7.07 -18.21 16.15
N SER A 410 6.06 -18.83 15.52
CA SER A 410 4.89 -19.37 16.22
C SER A 410 4.67 -20.84 15.84
N TYR A 411 4.30 -21.64 16.85
CA TYR A 411 3.99 -23.06 16.73
C TYR A 411 2.53 -23.30 17.16
N LEU A 412 1.73 -23.90 16.28
CA LEU A 412 0.31 -24.15 16.50
C LEU A 412 0.00 -25.65 16.42
N PRO A 413 -0.11 -26.36 17.56
CA PRO A 413 -0.51 -27.76 17.57
C PRO A 413 -1.99 -27.94 17.22
N VAL A 414 -2.35 -29.15 16.78
CA VAL A 414 -3.74 -29.55 16.52
C VAL A 414 -4.51 -29.58 17.86
N GLY A 415 -5.69 -28.93 17.92
CA GLY A 415 -6.63 -29.05 19.04
C GLY A 415 -6.65 -27.94 20.10
N MET A 416 -6.01 -26.78 19.91
CA MET A 416 -6.17 -25.63 20.83
C MET A 416 -7.26 -24.67 20.31
N GLY A 417 -8.34 -24.50 21.09
CA GLY A 417 -9.46 -23.61 20.81
C GLY A 417 -9.15 -22.13 21.05
N VAL A 418 -9.92 -21.27 20.37
CA VAL A 418 -9.73 -19.82 20.12
C VAL A 418 -10.16 -18.92 21.31
N GLU A 419 -10.25 -19.44 22.54
CA GLU A 419 -10.70 -18.65 23.70
C GLU A 419 -9.60 -17.74 24.29
N PHE A 420 -9.04 -16.81 23.51
CA PHE A 420 -8.14 -15.77 24.03
C PHE A 420 -8.30 -14.43 23.30
N THR A 421 -9.54 -13.98 23.10
CA THR A 421 -9.86 -12.65 22.56
C THR A 421 -9.75 -11.58 23.67
N GLY A 422 -8.68 -10.78 23.68
CA GLY A 422 -8.61 -9.61 24.58
C GLY A 422 -7.23 -9.18 25.08
N LEU A 423 -6.14 -9.73 24.56
CA LEU A 423 -4.82 -9.44 25.13
C LEU A 423 -4.21 -8.14 24.57
N PRO A 424 -3.63 -7.28 25.43
CA PRO A 424 -3.08 -6.00 25.02
C PRO A 424 -1.75 -6.19 24.28
N MET A 425 -1.46 -5.43 23.22
CA MET A 425 -0.18 -5.53 22.48
C MET A 425 1.10 -5.61 23.33
N PHE A 426 2.07 -6.39 22.86
CA PHE A 426 3.45 -6.31 23.35
C PHE A 426 4.00 -4.89 23.10
N ASP A 427 4.43 -4.22 24.16
CA ASP A 427 5.20 -3.00 24.08
C ASP A 427 6.68 -3.37 24.18
N PHE A 428 7.39 -3.30 23.04
CA PHE A 428 8.81 -3.64 22.95
C PHE A 428 9.72 -2.45 23.26
N ARG A 429 9.18 -1.23 23.38
CA ARG A 429 9.98 -0.03 23.69
C ARG A 429 10.81 -0.16 24.98
N PRO A 430 10.30 -0.78 26.07
CA PRO A 430 11.10 -1.02 27.27
C PRO A 430 12.30 -1.96 27.06
N LEU A 431 12.27 -2.80 26.02
CA LEU A 431 13.31 -3.78 25.73
C LEU A 431 14.46 -3.21 24.89
N GLU A 432 14.25 -2.10 24.19
CA GLU A 432 15.22 -1.61 23.22
C GLU A 432 16.57 -1.25 23.85
N ALA A 433 16.58 -0.40 24.88
CA ALA A 433 17.82 0.06 25.51
C ALA A 433 18.59 -1.10 26.20
N PRO A 434 17.96 -2.00 26.97
CA PRO A 434 18.65 -3.13 27.57
C PRO A 434 19.16 -4.17 26.55
N MET A 435 18.43 -4.40 25.46
CA MET A 435 18.90 -5.29 24.39
C MET A 435 20.09 -4.69 23.65
N ARG A 436 20.07 -3.38 23.35
CA ARG A 436 21.23 -2.67 22.78
C ARG A 436 22.45 -2.73 23.70
N ALA A 437 22.27 -2.49 24.99
CA ALA A 437 23.36 -2.60 25.97
C ALA A 437 23.93 -4.02 26.05
N ALA A 438 23.08 -5.06 25.95
CA ALA A 438 23.53 -6.44 25.91
C ALA A 438 24.30 -6.78 24.63
N LEU A 439 23.86 -6.26 23.46
CA LEU A 439 24.65 -6.32 22.24
C LEU A 439 25.98 -5.60 22.46
N GLU A 440 25.99 -4.31 22.77
CA GLU A 440 27.24 -3.55 23.02
C GLU A 440 28.21 -4.27 23.96
N ALA A 441 27.71 -4.86 25.06
CA ALA A 441 28.51 -5.68 25.97
C ALA A 441 29.07 -6.95 25.33
N LEU A 442 28.27 -7.69 24.53
CA LEU A 442 28.75 -8.84 23.74
C LEU A 442 29.81 -8.42 22.69
N TRP A 443 29.79 -7.17 22.24
CA TRP A 443 30.70 -6.57 21.25
C TRP A 443 31.88 -5.80 21.86
N THR A 444 32.06 -5.77 23.19
CA THR A 444 33.17 -5.04 23.84
C THR A 444 34.56 -5.61 23.52
N HIS A 445 34.67 -6.70 22.76
CA HIS A 445 35.94 -7.24 22.28
C HIS A 445 35.87 -7.34 20.74
N PRO A 446 36.73 -6.63 20.00
CA PRO A 446 36.70 -6.69 18.53
C PRO A 446 37.07 -8.10 18.09
N ARG A 447 36.12 -8.81 17.48
CA ARG A 447 36.39 -10.03 16.73
C ARG A 447 36.59 -9.64 15.27
N SER A 448 37.74 -9.99 14.73
CA SER A 448 38.27 -9.55 13.43
C SER A 448 37.57 -10.14 12.20
N ASP A 449 36.42 -10.80 12.37
CA ASP A 449 35.86 -11.66 11.33
C ASP A 449 34.48 -11.11 10.93
N ASP A 450 34.14 -11.18 9.64
CA ASP A 450 32.86 -10.77 8.98
C ASP A 450 31.65 -11.59 9.47
N ARG A 451 31.52 -11.79 10.78
CA ARG A 451 30.50 -12.59 11.45
C ARG A 451 29.34 -11.67 11.86
N SER A 452 28.12 -12.10 11.55
CA SER A 452 26.93 -11.51 12.15
C SER A 452 26.62 -12.21 13.46
N VAL A 453 26.37 -11.45 14.53
CA VAL A 453 25.93 -12.02 15.82
C VAL A 453 24.44 -11.71 15.99
N ARG A 454 23.65 -12.74 16.27
CA ARG A 454 22.21 -12.65 16.52
C ARG A 454 21.95 -12.98 17.99
N LEU A 455 21.34 -12.06 18.72
CA LEU A 455 20.82 -12.35 20.06
C LEU A 455 19.44 -12.96 19.92
N LYS A 456 19.30 -14.25 20.22
CA LYS A 456 18.03 -14.99 20.17
C LYS A 456 17.48 -15.17 21.58
N VAL A 457 16.37 -14.50 21.88
CA VAL A 457 15.62 -14.64 23.12
C VAL A 457 14.44 -15.56 22.85
N VAL A 458 14.48 -16.78 23.37
CA VAL A 458 13.33 -17.68 23.32
C VAL A 458 12.55 -17.51 24.63
N ILE A 459 11.23 -17.44 24.53
CA ILE A 459 10.30 -17.44 25.67
C ILE A 459 9.33 -18.59 25.42
N ASP A 460 9.66 -19.77 25.94
CA ASP A 460 8.88 -21.00 25.77
C ASP A 460 7.98 -21.30 27.00
N ASN A 461 8.16 -20.55 28.09
CA ASN A 461 7.38 -20.66 29.33
C ASN A 461 7.42 -19.31 30.11
N PRO A 462 6.36 -18.91 30.84
CA PRO A 462 6.39 -17.72 31.72
C PRO A 462 7.56 -17.71 32.71
N HIS A 463 8.02 -18.87 33.13
CA HIS A 463 9.06 -19.04 34.14
C HIS A 463 10.44 -19.30 33.55
N ARG A 464 10.55 -19.50 32.23
CA ARG A 464 11.82 -19.85 31.57
C ARG A 464 11.98 -19.11 30.26
N SER A 465 13.07 -18.37 30.15
CA SER A 465 13.52 -17.74 28.92
C SER A 465 14.96 -18.21 28.65
N PRO A 466 15.17 -19.09 27.66
CA PRO A 466 16.49 -19.29 27.10
C PRO A 466 16.96 -17.99 26.42
N ILE A 467 18.07 -17.43 26.91
CA ILE A 467 18.77 -16.34 26.22
C ILE A 467 20.05 -16.93 25.62
N THR A 468 20.10 -16.96 24.31
CA THR A 468 21.23 -17.47 23.53
C THR A 468 21.70 -16.38 22.57
N PHE A 469 23.00 -16.36 22.29
CA PHE A 469 23.50 -15.67 21.11
C PHE A 469 23.92 -16.72 20.08
N CYS A 470 23.66 -16.42 18.82
CA CYS A 470 24.05 -17.21 17.67
C CYS A 470 25.12 -16.43 16.93
N GLU A 471 26.30 -17.00 16.76
CA GLU A 471 27.31 -16.47 15.85
C GLU A 471 27.13 -17.14 14.49
N GLN A 472 26.97 -16.34 13.44
CA GLN A 472 26.85 -16.82 12.07
C GLN A 472 28.09 -16.39 11.29
N GLY A 473 28.87 -17.37 10.83
CA GLY A 473 30.08 -17.18 10.02
C GLY A 473 30.15 -18.12 8.82
N SER A 474 31.23 -18.04 8.03
CA SER A 474 31.43 -18.85 6.81
C SER A 474 31.47 -20.37 7.04
N LEU A 475 31.69 -20.81 8.28
CA LEU A 475 31.80 -22.22 8.68
C LEU A 475 30.54 -22.77 9.37
N GLY A 476 29.45 -22.01 9.47
CA GLY A 476 28.18 -22.45 10.07
C GLY A 476 27.67 -21.55 11.19
N GLU A 477 26.58 -21.98 11.85
CA GLU A 477 25.96 -21.31 12.99
C GLU A 477 26.39 -21.99 14.30
N ALA A 478 26.87 -21.21 15.26
CA ALA A 478 27.18 -21.69 16.62
C ALA A 478 26.28 -20.98 17.63
N GLU A 479 25.46 -21.74 18.36
CA GLU A 479 24.64 -21.22 19.47
C GLU A 479 25.41 -21.30 20.78
N SER A 480 25.39 -20.22 21.57
CA SER A 480 26.01 -20.17 22.89
C SER A 480 25.11 -19.44 23.87
N ARG A 481 25.12 -19.86 25.13
CA ARG A 481 24.35 -19.17 26.18
C ARG A 481 24.96 -17.80 26.45
N VAL A 482 24.11 -16.80 26.62
CA VAL A 482 24.55 -15.48 27.04
C VAL A 482 25.23 -15.57 28.41
N PRO A 483 26.38 -14.88 28.60
CA PRO A 483 27.05 -14.81 29.90
C PRO A 483 26.07 -14.45 31.03
N LYS A 484 26.22 -15.08 32.19
CA LYS A 484 25.27 -14.93 33.32
C LYS A 484 25.05 -13.47 33.75
N ASN A 485 26.10 -12.64 33.67
CA ASN A 485 26.07 -11.21 34.00
C ASN A 485 25.20 -10.39 33.02
N LEU A 486 24.98 -10.86 31.80
CA LEU A 486 24.09 -10.24 30.81
C LEU A 486 22.70 -10.88 30.81
N ALA A 487 22.62 -12.17 31.15
CA ALA A 487 21.36 -12.90 31.21
C ALA A 487 20.41 -12.36 32.30
N ALA A 488 20.93 -11.92 33.46
CA ALA A 488 20.10 -11.39 34.54
C ALA A 488 19.43 -10.04 34.17
N PRO A 489 20.16 -9.00 33.71
CA PRO A 489 19.54 -7.74 33.25
C PRO A 489 18.50 -7.94 32.15
N ILE A 490 18.77 -8.79 31.16
CA ILE A 490 17.81 -9.08 30.09
C ILE A 490 16.57 -9.78 30.65
N ASN A 491 16.75 -10.76 31.54
CA ASN A 491 15.64 -11.43 32.20
C ASN A 491 14.79 -10.49 33.06
N ASP A 492 15.39 -9.48 33.68
CA ASP A 492 14.69 -8.49 34.51
C ASP A 492 13.79 -7.60 33.65
N VAL A 493 14.25 -7.23 32.47
CA VAL A 493 13.47 -6.42 31.52
C VAL A 493 12.38 -7.27 30.85
N LEU A 494 12.64 -8.55 30.63
CA LEU A 494 11.64 -9.51 30.13
C LEU A 494 10.66 -9.96 31.22
N ARG A 495 10.95 -9.76 32.51
CA ARG A 495 10.12 -10.24 33.63
C ARG A 495 8.71 -9.63 33.62
N PRO A 496 8.52 -8.30 33.51
CA PRO A 496 7.19 -7.72 33.42
C PRO A 496 6.40 -8.23 32.21
N LEU A 497 7.08 -8.51 31.10
CA LEU A 497 6.45 -9.11 29.93
C LEU A 497 6.03 -10.56 30.22
N ARG A 498 6.92 -11.39 30.77
CA ARG A 498 6.58 -12.76 31.15
C ARG A 498 5.41 -12.83 32.11
N GLU A 499 5.42 -11.99 33.15
CA GLU A 499 4.34 -11.91 34.14
C GLU A 499 3.02 -11.44 33.51
N ARG A 500 3.07 -10.40 32.67
CA ARG A 500 1.92 -9.88 31.95
C ARG A 500 1.30 -10.90 30.98
N TRP A 501 2.13 -11.79 30.43
CA TRP A 501 1.73 -12.77 29.42
C TRP A 501 1.70 -14.21 29.93
N ALA A 502 1.80 -14.41 31.25
CA ALA A 502 2.06 -15.73 31.80
C ALA A 502 0.95 -16.75 31.51
N ALA A 503 -0.30 -16.29 31.46
CA ALA A 503 -1.45 -17.11 31.08
C ALA A 503 -1.40 -17.57 29.60
N ALA A 504 -0.79 -16.76 28.72
CA ALA A 504 -0.73 -17.00 27.27
C ALA A 504 0.51 -17.83 26.82
N LEU A 505 1.56 -17.85 27.65
CA LEU A 505 2.81 -18.58 27.42
C LEU A 505 2.80 -19.99 28.05
N SER A 506 1.63 -20.56 28.31
CA SER A 506 1.45 -21.80 29.07
C SER A 506 1.97 -23.04 28.33
N GLY A 507 3.28 -23.25 28.37
CA GLY A 507 3.99 -24.51 28.08
C GLY A 507 3.86 -25.11 26.66
N ARG A 508 3.01 -24.55 25.79
CA ARG A 508 2.73 -25.03 24.42
C ARG A 508 2.88 -23.97 23.33
N THR A 509 3.04 -22.70 23.73
CA THR A 509 3.25 -21.54 22.88
C THR A 509 4.56 -20.87 23.28
N GLY A 510 5.53 -20.90 22.37
CA GLY A 510 6.80 -20.20 22.53
C GLY A 510 6.88 -19.00 21.59
N TYR A 511 7.58 -17.95 22.01
CA TYR A 511 7.96 -16.83 21.15
C TYR A 511 9.48 -16.70 21.15
N THR A 512 10.05 -16.68 19.96
CA THR A 512 11.44 -16.28 19.77
C THR A 512 11.45 -14.80 19.38
N VAL A 513 12.27 -14.00 20.05
CA VAL A 513 12.66 -12.65 19.64
C VAL A 513 14.15 -12.71 19.31
N SER A 514 14.47 -12.71 18.03
CA SER A 514 15.86 -12.56 17.58
C SER A 514 16.18 -11.12 17.23
N LEU A 515 17.32 -10.61 17.66
CA LEU A 515 17.88 -9.30 17.30
C LEU A 515 19.24 -9.51 16.64
N THR A 516 19.37 -9.15 15.36
CA THR A 516 20.62 -9.30 14.61
C THR A 516 21.42 -8.00 14.64
N GLY A 517 22.66 -8.06 15.15
CA GLY A 517 23.64 -6.99 14.97
C GLY A 517 24.63 -7.40 13.89
N ARG A 518 24.84 -6.53 12.89
CA ARG A 518 25.95 -6.67 11.94
C ARG A 518 26.99 -5.62 12.30
N GLN A 519 28.25 -6.04 12.45
CA GLN A 519 29.34 -5.09 12.53
C GLN A 519 29.38 -4.34 11.19
N LEU A 520 29.14 -3.03 11.23
CA LEU A 520 29.39 -2.21 10.05
C LEU A 520 30.91 -2.26 9.81
N PRO A 521 31.37 -2.42 8.57
CA PRO A 521 32.79 -2.38 8.28
C PRO A 521 33.35 -1.09 8.88
N SER A 522 34.39 -1.20 9.70
CA SER A 522 35.06 -0.04 10.29
C SER A 522 35.50 0.87 9.14
N GLU A 523 35.09 2.14 9.16
CA GLU A 523 35.46 3.11 8.12
C GLU A 523 37.00 3.28 7.99
N GLU A 524 37.76 2.82 8.99
CA GLU A 524 39.22 2.79 9.01
C GLU A 524 39.87 1.79 8.03
N GLY A 525 39.10 0.98 7.31
CA GLY A 525 39.60 0.05 6.28
C GLY A 525 39.56 0.56 4.84
N ARG A 526 39.01 1.76 4.58
CA ARG A 526 39.12 2.42 3.26
C ARG A 526 40.36 3.33 3.25
N GLN A 527 41.54 2.73 3.34
CA GLN A 527 42.75 3.37 2.84
C GLN A 527 42.93 2.93 1.39
N ASP A 528 42.95 3.93 0.52
CA ASP A 528 43.31 3.96 -0.89
C ASP A 528 44.04 2.71 -1.41
N GLU A 529 43.30 1.82 -2.08
CA GLU A 529 43.87 1.16 -3.26
C GLU A 529 43.85 2.19 -4.38
N GLY A 530 44.94 2.96 -4.39
CA GLY A 530 45.25 3.93 -5.44
C GLY A 530 45.37 3.25 -6.80
N GLU A 531 45.06 4.07 -7.80
CA GLU A 531 45.51 3.97 -9.18
C GLU A 531 46.87 3.24 -9.28
N ASN A 532 46.85 2.05 -9.87
CA ASN A 532 47.96 1.63 -10.71
C ASN A 532 47.47 1.69 -12.15
N ASP A 533 47.95 2.70 -12.84
CA ASP A 533 48.04 2.76 -14.30
C ASP A 533 48.83 1.54 -14.81
N ASP A 534 48.22 0.79 -15.72
CA ASP A 534 48.80 0.28 -16.98
C ASP A 534 47.68 -0.19 -17.94
#